data_AF-A0A2E5F4Q3-F1
#
_entry.id   AF-A0A2E5F4Q3-F1
#
_cell.length_a   1.000
_cell.length_b   1.000
_cell.length_c   1.000
_cell.angle_alpha   90.00
_cell.angle_beta   90.00
_cell.angle_gamma   90.00
#
_symmetry.space_group_name_H-M   'P 1'
#
loop_
_entity.id
_entity.type
_entity.pdbx_description
1 polymer ?
#
loop_
_entity_poly.entity_id
_entity_poly.type
_entity_poly.pdbx_seq_one_letter_code
_entity_poly.pdbx_strand_id
1 'polypeptide(L)'
;MVPSTEDSAVQSEIPDTTSAPAHVSIDPLASHFLGRLAELESLRQTYETSSHLDSVLLQAVKKSIYSTLRDCKEAGVGEEAEKLLIDLATDKS
;
A
#
# COMPACT_ATOMS: atom_id res chain seq x y z
N MET A 1 -3.79 -56.05 42.21
CA MET A 1 -4.49 -55.09 43.08
C MET A 1 -4.59 -53.80 42.28
N VAL A 2 -5.80 -53.45 41.84
CA VAL A 2 -6.12 -52.19 41.13
C VAL A 2 -7.01 -51.36 42.07
N PRO A 3 -7.00 -50.03 41.92
CA PRO A 3 -8.21 -49.33 41.43
C PRO A 3 -7.82 -48.35 40.28
N SER A 4 -8.48 -48.23 39.11
CA SER A 4 -9.86 -47.79 38.79
C SER A 4 -10.20 -46.44 39.44
N THR A 5 -10.71 -45.37 38.80
CA THR A 5 -11.00 -44.90 37.42
C THR A 5 -11.44 -43.43 37.59
N GLU A 6 -11.33 -42.60 36.53
CA GLU A 6 -12.14 -41.35 36.28
C GLU A 6 -11.86 -40.15 37.23
N ASP A 7 -11.94 -38.86 36.88
CA ASP A 7 -12.48 -38.10 35.76
C ASP A 7 -11.88 -36.67 35.83
N SER A 8 -12.05 -35.86 34.79
CA SER A 8 -11.95 -34.38 34.71
C SER A 8 -11.02 -33.88 33.62
N ALA A 9 -11.62 -33.81 32.44
CA ALA A 9 -11.34 -32.77 31.47
C ALA A 9 -11.32 -31.39 32.15
N VAL A 10 -10.24 -30.65 31.94
CA VAL A 10 -10.31 -29.18 31.87
C VAL A 10 -9.61 -28.79 30.58
N GLN A 11 -10.42 -28.65 29.53
CA GLN A 11 -10.07 -27.85 28.37
C GLN A 11 -9.76 -26.44 28.88
N SER A 12 -8.49 -26.04 28.84
CA SER A 12 -8.12 -24.65 29.00
C SER A 12 -8.38 -23.97 27.67
N GLU A 13 -9.63 -23.57 27.45
CA GLU A 13 -10.02 -22.59 26.45
C GLU A 13 -9.20 -21.32 26.70
N ILE A 14 -8.22 -21.07 25.83
CA ILE A 14 -7.55 -19.78 25.80
C ILE A 14 -8.50 -18.87 25.01
N PRO A 15 -9.09 -17.83 25.63
CA PRO A 15 -10.11 -17.05 24.99
C PRO A 15 -9.56 -16.34 23.76
N ASP A 16 -10.34 -16.38 22.68
CA ASP A 16 -10.24 -15.53 21.50
C ASP A 16 -9.70 -14.16 21.89
N THR A 17 -8.43 -13.92 21.57
CA THR A 17 -7.90 -12.57 21.56
C THR A 17 -8.62 -11.88 20.41
N THR A 18 -9.72 -11.23 20.77
CA THR A 18 -10.39 -10.20 19.98
C THR A 18 -9.31 -9.32 19.40
N SER A 19 -9.02 -9.53 18.11
CA SER A 19 -8.25 -8.58 17.31
C SER A 19 -9.05 -7.29 17.35
N ALA A 20 -8.66 -6.38 18.25
CA ALA A 20 -9.02 -4.99 18.14
C ALA A 20 -8.72 -4.55 16.70
N PRO A 21 -9.53 -3.68 16.09
CA PRO A 21 -9.17 -3.10 14.81
C PRO A 21 -7.85 -2.36 15.06
N ALA A 22 -6.75 -2.97 14.62
CA ALA A 22 -5.45 -2.33 14.64
C ALA A 22 -5.66 -1.04 13.85
N HIS A 23 -5.53 0.09 14.53
CA HIS A 23 -5.42 1.37 13.86
C HIS A 23 -4.16 1.23 13.01
N VAL A 24 -4.32 0.85 11.74
CA VAL A 24 -3.21 0.67 10.81
C VAL A 24 -2.74 2.09 10.50
N SER A 25 -1.92 2.63 11.39
CA SER A 25 -1.11 3.80 11.07
C SER A 25 -0.29 3.38 9.88
N ILE A 26 -0.58 3.94 8.72
CA ILE A 26 0.19 3.68 7.52
C ILE A 26 1.66 3.97 7.88
N ASP A 27 2.55 3.03 7.54
CA ASP A 27 3.97 3.20 7.79
C ASP A 27 4.42 4.54 7.18
N PRO A 28 5.13 5.41 7.93
CA PRO A 28 5.62 6.69 7.39
C PRO A 28 6.36 6.55 6.06
N LEU A 29 7.08 5.43 5.87
CA LEU A 29 7.76 5.14 4.61
C LEU A 29 6.77 4.84 3.47
N ALA A 30 5.75 4.03 3.73
CA ALA A 30 4.68 3.77 2.77
C ALA A 30 3.92 5.05 2.39
N SER A 31 3.62 5.90 3.38
CA SER A 31 3.04 7.23 3.16
C SER A 31 3.91 8.11 2.24
N HIS A 32 5.22 8.11 2.49
CA HIS A 32 6.17 8.87 1.69
C HIS A 32 6.14 8.44 0.22
N PHE A 33 6.18 7.14 -0.05
CA PHE A 33 6.15 6.63 -1.43
C PHE A 33 4.82 6.92 -2.13
N LEU A 34 3.69 6.75 -1.45
CA LEU A 34 2.37 7.09 -1.99
C LEU A 34 2.24 8.58 -2.33
N GLY A 35 2.68 9.47 -1.42
CA GLY A 35 2.70 10.91 -1.66
C GLY A 35 3.59 11.27 -2.84
N ARG A 36 4.79 10.67 -2.92
CA ARG A 36 5.72 10.90 -4.03
C ARG A 36 5.16 10.43 -5.36
N LEU A 37 4.44 9.29 -5.38
CA LEU A 37 3.82 8.76 -6.57
C LEU A 37 2.74 9.72 -7.11
N ALA A 38 1.91 10.30 -6.23
CA ALA A 38 0.90 11.27 -6.60
C ALA A 38 1.50 12.55 -7.21
N GLU A 39 2.56 13.08 -6.60
CA GLU A 39 3.29 14.25 -7.13
C GLU A 39 3.85 13.99 -8.53
N LEU A 40 4.50 12.84 -8.72
CA LEU A 40 5.11 12.47 -9.99
C LEU A 40 4.07 12.27 -11.09
N GLU A 41 2.93 11.66 -10.76
CA GLU A 41 1.83 11.49 -11.71
C GLU A 41 1.20 12.83 -12.09
N SER A 42 0.98 13.73 -11.14
CA SER A 42 0.55 15.11 -11.41
C SER A 42 1.53 15.84 -12.33
N LEU A 43 2.83 15.71 -12.06
CA LEU A 43 3.88 16.32 -12.88
C LEU A 43 3.91 15.74 -14.30
N ARG A 44 3.76 14.42 -14.46
CA ARG A 44 3.64 13.75 -15.78
C ARG A 44 2.48 14.36 -16.57
N GLN A 45 1.34 14.54 -15.92
CA GLN A 45 0.16 15.10 -16.55
C GLN A 45 0.35 16.56 -16.96
N THR A 46 0.98 17.40 -16.12
CA THR A 46 1.33 18.79 -16.48
C THR A 46 2.25 18.83 -17.69
N TYR A 47 3.22 17.93 -17.72
CA TYR A 47 4.11 17.81 -18.86
C TYR A 47 3.34 17.42 -20.11
N GLU A 48 2.57 16.32 -20.09
CA GLU A 48 1.82 15.86 -21.27
C GLU A 48 0.82 16.88 -21.85
N THR A 49 0.28 17.79 -21.04
CA THR A 49 -0.63 18.84 -21.53
C THR A 49 0.08 20.10 -22.03
N SER A 50 1.39 20.23 -21.81
CA SER A 50 2.18 21.41 -22.22
C SER A 50 2.72 21.25 -23.65
N SER A 51 2.42 22.20 -24.53
CA SER A 51 2.78 22.15 -25.98
C SER A 51 4.28 22.27 -26.30
N HIS A 52 5.12 22.55 -25.31
CA HIS A 52 6.57 22.77 -25.46
C HIS A 52 7.40 21.82 -24.60
N LEU A 53 7.07 20.54 -24.68
CA LEU A 53 7.65 19.51 -23.82
C LEU A 53 9.12 19.20 -24.14
N ASP A 54 9.95 19.29 -23.12
CA ASP A 54 11.23 18.59 -23.06
C ASP A 54 10.96 17.08 -22.92
N SER A 55 11.17 16.34 -24.00
CA SER A 55 10.95 14.89 -24.07
C SER A 55 11.82 14.11 -23.08
N VAL A 56 13.00 14.64 -22.73
CA VAL A 56 13.90 14.03 -21.75
C VAL A 56 13.31 14.13 -20.36
N LEU A 57 12.72 15.27 -20.01
CA LEU A 57 12.13 15.49 -18.70
C LEU A 57 10.87 14.65 -18.50
N LEU A 58 10.01 14.57 -19.52
CA LEU A 58 8.86 13.67 -19.48
C LEU A 58 9.28 12.20 -19.33
N GLN A 59 10.33 11.78 -20.04
CA GLN A 59 10.85 10.43 -19.92
C GLN A 59 11.44 10.16 -18.53
N ALA A 60 12.13 11.14 -17.94
CA ALA A 60 12.64 11.05 -16.58
C ALA A 60 11.51 10.87 -15.56
N VAL A 61 10.45 11.67 -15.67
CA VAL A 61 9.27 11.54 -14.79
C VAL A 61 8.62 10.16 -14.92
N LYS A 62 8.43 9.64 -16.15
CA LYS A 62 7.86 8.30 -16.36
C LYS A 62 8.68 7.20 -15.70
N LYS A 63 10.02 7.30 -15.76
CA LYS A 63 10.93 6.36 -15.08
C LYS A 63 10.84 6.49 -13.56
N SER A 64 10.74 7.72 -13.04
CA SER A 64 10.56 7.97 -11.61
C SER A 64 9.25 7.37 -11.10
N ILE A 65 8.14 7.51 -11.82
CA ILE A 65 6.85 6.89 -11.48
C ILE A 65 7.00 5.37 -11.36
N TYR A 66 7.64 4.73 -12.35
CA TYR A 66 7.86 3.29 -12.32
C TYR A 66 8.70 2.85 -11.11
N SER A 67 9.79 3.58 -10.80
CA SER A 67 10.62 3.30 -9.64
C SER A 67 9.84 3.45 -8.34
N THR A 68 9.11 4.55 -8.16
CA THR A 68 8.33 4.79 -6.94
C THR A 68 7.18 3.79 -6.79
N LEU A 69 6.56 3.35 -7.88
CA LEU A 69 5.57 2.26 -7.82
C LEU A 69 6.19 0.95 -7.33
N ARG A 70 7.44 0.66 -7.71
CA ARG A 70 8.19 -0.50 -7.18
C ARG A 70 8.47 -0.33 -5.69
N ASP A 71 8.85 0.87 -5.26
CA ASP A 71 9.07 1.18 -3.84
C ASP A 71 7.77 1.02 -3.02
N CYS A 72 6.62 1.44 -3.56
CA CYS A 72 5.31 1.19 -2.94
C CYS A 72 5.03 -0.32 -2.77
N LYS A 73 5.36 -1.13 -3.78
CA LYS A 73 5.19 -2.60 -3.72
C LYS A 73 6.10 -3.23 -2.68
N GLU A 74 7.35 -2.77 -2.58
CA GLU A 74 8.31 -3.23 -1.57
C GLU A 74 7.89 -2.79 -0.15
N ALA A 75 7.23 -1.64 -0.02
CA ALA A 75 6.66 -1.15 1.24
C ALA A 75 5.28 -1.76 1.59
N GLY A 76 4.77 -2.70 0.80
CA GLY A 76 3.51 -3.40 1.06
C GLY A 76 2.23 -2.61 0.75
N VAL A 77 2.33 -1.48 0.04
CA VAL A 77 1.19 -0.62 -0.38
C VAL A 77 1.03 -0.58 -1.90
N GLY A 78 1.27 -1.71 -2.55
CA GLY A 78 1.20 -1.84 -4.00
C GLY A 78 -0.22 -1.65 -4.56
N GLU A 79 -1.22 -2.18 -3.86
CA GLU A 79 -2.63 -2.09 -4.28
C GLU A 79 -3.14 -0.65 -4.17
N GLU A 80 -2.83 0.04 -3.06
CA GLU A 80 -3.15 1.45 -2.85
C GLU A 80 -2.49 2.34 -3.90
N ALA A 81 -1.23 2.04 -4.25
CA ALA A 81 -0.50 2.77 -5.29
C ALA A 81 -1.12 2.59 -6.68
N GLU A 82 -1.51 1.37 -7.06
CA GLU A 82 -2.19 1.09 -8.33
C GLU A 82 -3.56 1.78 -8.39
N LYS A 83 -4.33 1.69 -7.30
CA LYS A 83 -5.61 2.40 -7.17
C LYS A 83 -5.44 3.91 -7.31
N LEU A 84 -4.45 4.50 -6.64
CA LEU A 84 -4.14 5.93 -6.72
C LEU A 84 -3.84 6.37 -8.16
N LEU A 85 -3.07 5.60 -8.93
CA LEU A 85 -2.79 5.90 -10.33
C LEU A 85 -4.04 5.82 -11.21
N ILE A 86 -4.92 4.85 -10.96
CA ILE A 86 -6.21 4.74 -11.66
C ILE A 86 -7.08 5.96 -11.33
N ASP A 87 -7.24 6.28 -10.04
CA ASP A 87 -8.05 7.40 -9.58
C ASP A 87 -7.57 8.72 -10.25
N LEU A 88 -6.27 9.00 -10.22
CA LEU A 88 -5.67 10.20 -10.84
C LEU A 88 -5.78 10.23 -12.37
N ALA A 89 -5.88 9.07 -13.02
CA ALA A 89 -6.13 8.99 -14.46
C ALA A 89 -7.61 9.23 -14.79
N THR A 90 -8.52 8.78 -13.92
CA THR A 90 -9.98 8.90 -14.10
C THR A 90 -10.54 10.28 -13.73
N ASP A 91 -9.93 11.00 -12.79
CA ASP A 91 -10.35 12.34 -12.32
C ASP A 91 -10.24 13.43 -13.41
N LYS A 92 -9.78 13.06 -14.62
CA LYS A 92 -9.74 13.89 -15.83
C LYS A 92 -10.98 13.76 -16.74
N SER A 93 -12.04 13.06 -16.34
CA SER A 93 -13.28 12.89 -17.15
C SER A 93 -14.35 13.92 -16.82
#